data_AF-A0A3M8Q959-F1
#
_entry.id   AF-A0A3M8Q959-F1
#
_cell.length_a   1.000
_cell.length_b   1.000
_cell.length_c   1.000
_cell.angle_alpha   90.00
_cell.angle_beta   90.00
_cell.angle_gamma   90.00
#
_symmetry.space_group_name_H-M   'P 1'
#
loop_
_entity.id
_entity.type
_entity.pdbx_description
1 polymer ?
#
loop_
_entity_poly.entity_id
_entity_poly.type
_entity_poly.pdbx_seq_one_letter_code
_entity_poly.pdbx_strand_id
1 'polypeptide(L)'
;MANTVFCKKYQKEMEALDRAPLPGAKGQEVLQNVSKQAWQEWQLLQTMMINEKQLNLMQPESRQYIMAQMDKFFNNETTDKLSGYVDPGDIKEL
;
A
#
# COMPACT_ATOMS: atom_id res chain seq x y z
N MET A 1 18.41 -16.11 0.21
CA MET A 1 18.87 -14.79 -0.26
C MET A 1 17.64 -13.90 -0.30
N ALA A 2 17.69 -12.71 0.28
CA ALA A 2 16.57 -11.77 0.20
C ALA A 2 16.61 -11.13 -1.19
N ASN A 3 15.55 -11.32 -1.98
CA ASN A 3 15.41 -10.62 -3.25
C ASN A 3 15.19 -9.13 -2.94
N THR A 4 15.83 -8.26 -3.71
CA THR A 4 15.64 -6.81 -3.63
C THR A 4 14.75 -6.32 -4.77
N VAL A 5 14.10 -5.18 -4.55
CA VAL A 5 13.26 -4.50 -5.53
C VAL A 5 13.50 -3.00 -5.46
N PHE A 6 13.48 -2.32 -6.61
CA PHE A 6 13.45 -0.86 -6.63
C PHE A 6 12.04 -0.39 -6.28
N CYS A 7 11.86 0.09 -5.04
CA CYS A 7 10.53 0.46 -4.55
C CYS A 7 10.09 1.80 -5.12
N LYS A 8 8.99 1.83 -5.90
CA LYS A 8 8.46 3.06 -6.49
C LYS A 8 8.00 4.10 -5.45
N LYS A 9 7.57 3.66 -4.26
CA LYS A 9 7.20 4.55 -3.15
C LYS A 9 8.41 5.30 -2.59
N TYR A 10 9.50 4.59 -2.29
CA TYR A 10 10.68 5.20 -1.63
C TYR A 10 11.83 5.56 -2.58
N GLN A 11 11.72 5.23 -3.86
CA GLN A 11 12.73 5.48 -4.89
C GLN A 11 14.13 4.94 -4.53
N LYS A 12 14.17 3.74 -3.93
CA LYS A 12 15.40 3.06 -3.52
C LYS A 12 15.26 1.54 -3.53
N GLU A 13 16.38 0.83 -3.56
CA GLU A 13 16.39 -0.62 -3.41
C GLU A 13 16.04 -1.03 -1.97
N MET A 14 15.11 -1.98 -1.85
CA MET A 14 14.61 -2.48 -0.57
C MET A 14 14.26 -3.97 -0.70
N GLU A 15 13.95 -4.62 0.43
CA GLU A 15 13.50 -6.01 0.44
C GLU A 15 12.24 -6.19 -0.40
N ALA A 16 12.27 -7.12 -1.34
CA ALA A 16 11.15 -7.48 -2.20
C ALA A 16 10.11 -8.34 -1.45
N LEU A 17 8.92 -8.42 -2.03
CA LEU A 17 7.91 -9.36 -1.58
C LEU A 17 8.28 -10.79 -1.98
N ASP A 18 7.97 -11.77 -1.11
CA ASP A 18 8.24 -13.19 -1.38
C ASP A 18 7.33 -13.76 -2.48
N ARG A 19 6.12 -13.19 -2.64
CA ARG A 19 5.11 -13.59 -3.64
C ARG A 19 4.17 -12.45 -3.96
N ALA A 20 3.52 -12.53 -5.13
CA ALA A 20 2.50 -11.56 -5.53
C ALA A 20 1.34 -11.57 -4.51
N PRO A 21 0.97 -10.41 -3.93
CA PRO A 21 -0.06 -10.36 -2.90
C PRO A 21 -1.49 -10.30 -3.46
N LEU A 22 -1.64 -9.95 -4.74
CA LEU A 22 -2.91 -9.86 -5.45
C LEU A 22 -2.90 -10.81 -6.65
N PRO A 23 -4.06 -11.29 -7.10
CA PRO A 23 -4.15 -12.04 -8.36
C PRO A 23 -4.00 -11.11 -9.57
N GLY A 24 -3.57 -11.67 -10.70
CA GLY A 24 -3.51 -10.99 -11.99
C GLY A 24 -2.38 -9.97 -12.15
N ALA A 25 -2.48 -9.14 -13.19
CA ALA A 25 -1.42 -8.21 -13.59
C ALA A 25 -1.05 -7.21 -12.48
N LYS A 26 -2.03 -6.75 -11.69
CA LYS A 26 -1.78 -5.81 -10.58
C LYS A 26 -0.90 -6.43 -9.49
N GLY A 27 -1.09 -7.71 -9.16
CA GLY A 27 -0.23 -8.38 -8.19
C GLY A 27 1.21 -8.53 -8.67
N GLN A 28 1.39 -8.73 -9.98
CA GLN A 28 2.69 -8.80 -10.60
C GLN A 28 3.38 -7.41 -10.63
N GLU A 29 2.63 -6.33 -10.90
CA GLU A 29 3.11 -4.95 -10.79
C GLU A 29 3.61 -4.65 -9.37
N VAL A 30 2.83 -5.00 -8.36
CA VAL A 30 3.19 -4.81 -6.94
C VAL A 30 4.44 -5.60 -6.59
N LEU A 31 4.52 -6.88 -6.98
CA LEU A 31 5.70 -7.71 -6.73
C LEU A 31 6.99 -7.12 -7.35
N GLN A 32 6.89 -6.49 -8.52
CA GLN A 32 8.04 -5.96 -9.27
C GLN A 32 8.46 -4.54 -8.87
N ASN A 33 7.58 -3.76 -8.23
CA ASN A 33 7.82 -2.33 -8.00
C ASN A 33 7.60 -1.89 -6.55
N VAL A 34 7.15 -2.77 -5.66
CA VAL A 34 6.79 -2.42 -4.27
C VAL A 34 7.62 -3.26 -3.30
N SER A 35 8.25 -2.59 -2.33
CA SER A 35 8.98 -3.28 -1.27
C SER A 35 8.05 -3.90 -0.24
N LYS A 36 8.56 -4.89 0.48
CA LYS A 36 7.88 -5.52 1.61
C LYS A 36 7.42 -4.52 2.65
N GLN A 37 8.26 -3.52 2.97
CA GLN A 37 7.90 -2.44 3.89
C GLN A 37 6.74 -1.60 3.36
N ALA A 38 6.80 -1.12 2.10
CA ALA A 38 5.73 -0.32 1.50
C ALA A 38 4.40 -1.10 1.49
N TRP A 39 4.46 -2.40 1.20
CA TRP A 39 3.29 -3.26 1.23
C TRP A 39 2.67 -3.40 2.62
N GLN A 40 3.49 -3.59 3.66
CA GLN A 40 3.02 -3.65 5.04
C GLN A 40 2.34 -2.35 5.46
N GLU A 41 2.93 -1.19 5.14
CA GLU A 41 2.33 0.12 5.42
C GLU A 41 0.99 0.30 4.68
N TRP A 42 0.91 -0.16 3.43
CA TRP A 42 -0.34 -0.16 2.67
C TRP A 42 -1.41 -1.04 3.34
N GLN A 43 -1.07 -2.22 3.86
CA GLN A 43 -2.05 -3.10 4.52
C GLN A 43 -2.62 -2.46 5.80
N LEU A 44 -1.78 -1.74 6.57
CA LEU A 44 -2.22 -0.98 7.73
C LEU A 44 -3.20 0.13 7.30
N LEU A 45 -2.82 0.90 6.28
CA LEU A 45 -3.67 1.97 5.74
C LEU A 45 -5.00 1.43 5.20
N GLN A 46 -4.97 0.34 4.43
CA GLN A 46 -6.16 -0.34 3.91
C GLN A 46 -7.11 -0.76 5.04
N THR A 47 -6.58 -1.35 6.11
CA THR A 47 -7.39 -1.80 7.26
C THR A 47 -8.07 -0.61 7.93
N MET A 48 -7.35 0.50 8.13
CA MET A 48 -7.93 1.74 8.66
C MET A 48 -9.01 2.29 7.73
N MET A 49 -8.78 2.33 6.41
CA MET A 49 -9.78 2.80 5.43
C MET A 49 -11.06 1.97 5.47
N ILE A 50 -10.92 0.64 5.58
CA ILE A 50 -12.06 -0.27 5.65
C ILE A 50 -12.91 0.01 6.89
N ASN A 51 -12.27 0.19 8.04
CA ASN A 51 -12.98 0.43 9.31
C ASN A 51 -13.62 1.82 9.36
N GLU A 52 -12.86 2.87 9.04
CA GLU A 52 -13.33 4.26 9.12
C GLU A 52 -14.45 4.57 8.13
N LYS A 53 -14.37 4.04 6.91
CA LYS A 53 -15.40 4.25 5.87
C LYS A 53 -16.42 3.11 5.80
N GLN A 54 -16.37 2.16 6.73
CA GLN A 54 -17.23 0.98 6.78
C GLN A 54 -17.34 0.27 5.41
N LEU A 55 -16.20 0.10 4.73
CA LEU A 55 -16.16 -0.44 3.38
C LEU A 55 -16.47 -1.94 3.38
N ASN A 56 -17.30 -2.37 2.44
CA ASN A 56 -17.62 -3.78 2.26
C ASN A 56 -16.84 -4.35 1.08
N LEU A 57 -15.85 -5.20 1.35
CA LEU A 57 -15.01 -5.83 0.30
C LEU A 57 -15.78 -6.72 -0.68
N MET A 58 -17.02 -7.11 -0.37
CA MET A 58 -17.88 -7.82 -1.31
C MET A 58 -18.41 -6.88 -2.40
N GLN A 59 -18.58 -5.58 -2.09
CA GLN A 59 -19.07 -4.59 -3.04
C GLN A 59 -17.96 -4.22 -4.04
N PRO A 60 -18.22 -4.24 -5.36
CA PRO A 60 -17.24 -3.85 -6.37
C PRO A 60 -16.73 -2.41 -6.19
N GLU A 61 -17.60 -1.49 -5.80
CA GLU A 61 -17.27 -0.07 -5.62
C GLU A 61 -16.26 0.14 -4.48
N SER A 62 -16.43 -0.55 -3.35
CA SER A 62 -15.48 -0.52 -2.24
C SER A 62 -14.12 -1.09 -2.66
N ARG A 63 -14.10 -2.17 -3.45
CA ARG A 63 -12.86 -2.74 -4.00
C ARG A 63 -12.17 -1.76 -4.96
N GLN A 64 -12.92 -1.12 -5.85
CA GLN A 64 -12.39 -0.11 -6.78
C GLN A 64 -11.81 1.09 -6.02
N TYR A 65 -12.51 1.57 -5.00
CA TYR A 65 -12.02 2.64 -4.13
C TYR A 65 -10.68 2.27 -3.48
N ILE A 66 -10.59 1.08 -2.87
CA ILE A 66 -9.36 0.61 -2.21
C ILE A 66 -8.22 0.49 -3.23
N MET A 67 -8.48 -0.05 -4.43
CA MET A 67 -7.45 -0.15 -5.47
C MET A 67 -6.98 1.22 -5.94
N ALA A 68 -7.87 2.20 -6.09
CA ALA A 68 -7.50 3.56 -6.44
C ALA A 68 -6.64 4.22 -5.33
N GLN A 69 -6.96 3.99 -4.06
CA GLN A 69 -6.14 4.48 -2.94
C GLN A 69 -4.78 3.78 -2.88
N MET A 70 -4.71 2.50 -3.23
CA MET A 70 -3.46 1.74 -3.31
C MET A 70 -2.51 2.34 -4.35
N ASP A 71 -3.04 2.63 -5.55
CA ASP A 71 -2.25 3.21 -6.63
C ASP A 71 -1.73 4.59 -6.23
N LYS A 72 -2.57 5.42 -5.62
CA LYS A 72 -2.17 6.72 -5.05
C LYS A 72 -1.07 6.57 -4.01
N PHE A 73 -1.23 5.65 -3.06
CA PHE A 73 -0.28 5.42 -1.97
C PHE A 73 1.11 5.05 -2.46
N PHE A 74 1.20 4.16 -3.47
CA PHE A 74 2.49 3.75 -4.01
C PHE A 74 3.09 4.75 -5.00
N ASN A 75 2.28 5.60 -5.61
CA ASN A 75 2.75 6.67 -6.51
C ASN A 75 3.12 7.97 -5.77
N ASN A 76 3.09 7.97 -4.43
CA ASN A 76 3.27 9.17 -3.59
C ASN A 76 2.27 10.30 -3.90
N GLU A 77 1.07 9.92 -4.34
CA GLU A 77 -0.04 10.85 -4.51
C GLU A 77 -0.81 11.01 -3.21
N THR A 78 -1.59 12.08 -3.10
CA THR A 78 -2.44 12.32 -1.93
C THR A 78 -3.51 11.23 -1.85
N THR A 79 -3.39 10.35 -0.86
CA THR A 79 -4.44 9.43 -0.46
C THR A 79 -5.51 10.18 0.32
N ASP A 80 -6.72 9.60 0.36
CA ASP A 80 -7.79 10.18 1.18
C ASP A 80 -7.32 10.28 2.63
N LYS A 81 -7.32 11.50 3.17
CA LYS A 81 -6.90 11.75 4.55
C LYS A 81 -7.84 11.02 5.49
N LEU A 82 -7.41 9.86 5.98
CA LEU A 82 -8.02 9.25 7.15
C LEU A 82 -7.70 10.15 8.33
N SER A 83 -8.74 10.59 9.04
CA SER A 83 -8.60 11.43 10.22
C SER A 83 -7.76 10.65 11.25
N GLY A 84 -6.50 11.03 11.45
CA GLY A 84 -5.59 10.39 12.41
C GLY A 84 -4.42 9.58 11.82
N TYR A 85 -4.22 9.51 10.49
CA TYR A 85 -3.02 8.87 9.93
C TYR A 85 -1.79 9.77 10.08
N VAL A 86 -0.88 9.38 10.98
CA VAL A 86 0.47 9.95 11.10
C VAL A 86 1.37 9.10 10.20
N ASP A 87 2.07 9.73 9.26
CA ASP A 87 3.04 9.03 8.41
C ASP A 87 4.12 8.41 9.33
N PRO A 88 4.55 7.15 9.12
CA PRO A 88 5.63 6.56 9.91
C PRO A 88 6.93 7.40 9.89
N GLY A 89 7.12 8.25 8.87
CA GLY A 89 8.20 9.24 8.80
C GLY A 89 8.03 10.44 9.73
N ASP A 90 6.80 10.76 10.15
CA ASP A 90 6.48 11.83 11.12
C ASP A 90 6.60 11.34 12.57
N ILE A 91 6.67 10.03 12.82
CA ILE A 91 6.91 9.41 14.14
C ILE A 91 8.42 9.37 14.46
N LYS A 92 9.15 10.45 14.18
CA LYS A 92 10.59 10.55 14.46
C LYS A 92 10.95 11.47 15.63
N GLU A 93 9.97 12.04 16.32
CA GLU A 93 10.17 12.93 17.47
C GLU A 93 9.27 12.61 18.69
N LEU A 94 9.31 11.35 19.16
CA LEU A 94 8.92 11.00 20.53
C LEU A 94 9.99 10.13 21.18
#